data_AF-A0A4R4VMP1-F1
#
_entry.id   AF-A0A4R4VMP1-F1
#
_cell.length_a   1.000
_cell.length_b   1.000
_cell.length_c   1.000
_cell.angle_alpha   90.00
_cell.angle_beta   90.00
_cell.angle_gamma   90.00
#
_symmetry.space_group_name_H-M   'P 1'
#
loop_
_entity.id
_entity.type
_entity.pdbx_description
1 polymer ?
#
loop_
_entity_poly.entity_id
_entity_poly.type
_entity_poly.pdbx_seq_one_letter_code
_entity_poly.pdbx_strand_id
1 'polypeptide(L)'
;MTGVGANTGELASAANSIKGFSQTIGDLKNGVADSKLGKNDFGREHTGAADPYFEGLKKISKALEKNAEVTEGFSGNLNDAARGYEWDDSNNAERVKNAGGR
;
A
#
# COMPACT_ATOMS: atom_id res chain seq x y z
N MET A 1 11.93 29.61 -5.94
CA MET A 1 11.15 29.07 -4.81
C MET A 1 10.74 27.64 -5.18
N THR A 2 11.66 26.69 -4.99
CA THR A 2 11.42 25.25 -5.14
C THR A 2 11.14 24.75 -3.73
N GLY A 3 9.91 24.37 -3.39
CA GLY A 3 9.69 23.95 -1.99
C GLY A 3 8.35 23.37 -1.59
N VAL A 4 7.25 23.64 -2.29
CA VAL A 4 5.93 23.14 -1.86
C VAL A 4 5.30 22.25 -2.92
N GLY A 5 4.90 22.78 -4.09
CA GLY A 5 4.28 21.96 -5.14
C GLY A 5 5.13 20.78 -5.66
N ALA A 6 6.46 20.90 -5.60
CA ALA A 6 7.37 19.78 -5.90
C ALA A 6 7.29 18.69 -4.82
N ASN A 7 7.24 19.05 -3.55
CA ASN A 7 7.17 18.11 -2.43
C ASN A 7 5.78 17.46 -2.35
N THR A 8 4.70 18.19 -2.61
CA THR A 8 3.34 17.65 -2.70
C THR A 8 3.20 16.66 -3.85
N GLY A 9 3.76 17.01 -5.02
CA GLY A 9 3.79 16.12 -6.19
C GLY A 9 4.62 14.85 -5.98
N GLU A 10 5.78 14.97 -5.32
CA GLU A 10 6.63 13.84 -4.94
C GLU A 10 5.93 12.92 -3.94
N LEU A 11 5.24 13.47 -2.93
CA LEU A 11 4.45 12.69 -1.97
C LEU A 11 3.29 11.94 -2.63
N ALA A 12 2.54 12.60 -3.52
CA ALA A 12 1.46 11.98 -4.28
C ALA A 12 1.97 10.88 -5.23
N SER A 13 3.12 11.10 -5.88
CA SER A 13 3.78 10.10 -6.73
C SER A 13 4.25 8.88 -5.92
N ALA A 14 4.86 9.10 -4.75
CA ALA A 14 5.27 8.04 -3.84
C ALA A 14 4.05 7.23 -3.36
N ALA A 15 2.97 7.91 -2.96
CA ALA A 15 1.72 7.27 -2.55
C ALA A 15 1.15 6.35 -3.65
N ASN A 16 1.09 6.83 -4.90
CA ASN A 16 0.63 6.02 -6.03
C ASN A 16 1.53 4.79 -6.29
N SER A 17 2.84 4.96 -6.21
CA SER A 17 3.80 3.86 -6.37
C SER A 17 3.62 2.78 -5.28
N ILE A 18 3.47 3.23 -4.03
CA ILE A 18 3.23 2.39 -2.85
C ILE A 18 1.90 1.63 -3.00
N LYS A 19 0.85 2.30 -3.47
CA LYS A 19 -0.45 1.66 -3.76
C LYS A 19 -0.33 0.57 -4.84
N GLY A 20 0.45 0.80 -5.89
CA GLY A 20 0.72 -0.21 -6.92
C GLY A 20 1.39 -1.48 -6.38
N PHE A 21 2.30 -1.33 -5.40
CA PHE A 21 2.87 -2.50 -4.70
C PHE A 21 1.85 -3.25 -3.85
N SER A 22 0.94 -2.54 -3.17
CA SER A 22 -0.15 -3.18 -2.42
C SER A 22 -1.04 -4.06 -3.32
N GLN A 23 -1.39 -3.57 -4.51
CA GLN A 23 -2.13 -4.35 -5.51
C GLN A 23 -1.36 -5.60 -5.96
N THR A 24 -0.07 -5.45 -6.26
CA THR A 24 0.80 -6.58 -6.64
C THR A 24 0.88 -7.64 -5.54
N ILE A 25 0.92 -7.22 -4.27
CA ILE A 25 0.89 -8.12 -3.10
C ILE A 25 -0.45 -8.86 -3.00
N GLY A 26 -1.56 -8.16 -3.28
CA GLY A 26 -2.89 -8.77 -3.38
C GLY A 26 -2.98 -9.82 -4.48
N ASP A 27 -2.41 -9.55 -5.65
CA ASP A 27 -2.37 -10.51 -6.76
C ASP A 27 -1.55 -11.75 -6.43
N LEU A 28 -0.41 -11.58 -5.74
CA LEU A 28 0.40 -12.69 -5.23
C LEU A 28 -0.37 -13.53 -4.19
N LYS A 29 -1.15 -12.91 -3.30
CA LYS A 29 -2.03 -13.61 -2.35
C LYS A 29 -3.05 -14.48 -3.11
N ASN A 30 -3.66 -13.94 -4.15
CA ASN A 30 -4.61 -14.69 -4.98
C ASN A 30 -3.92 -15.87 -5.68
N GLY A 31 -2.73 -15.67 -6.24
CA GLY A 31 -1.93 -16.76 -6.84
C GLY A 31 -1.54 -17.86 -5.85
N VAL A 32 -1.28 -17.50 -4.59
CA VAL A 32 -1.03 -18.45 -3.48
C VAL A 32 -2.29 -19.24 -3.13
N ALA A 33 -3.45 -18.59 -3.08
CA ALA A 33 -4.74 -19.24 -2.85
C ALA A 33 -5.18 -20.13 -4.03
N ASP A 34 -4.83 -19.73 -5.25
CA ASP A 34 -5.09 -20.45 -6.49
C ASP A 34 -4.08 -21.57 -6.76
N SER A 35 -3.11 -21.79 -5.87
CA SER A 35 -2.25 -22.97 -5.90
C SER A 35 -3.13 -24.22 -5.91
N LYS A 36 -3.27 -24.83 -7.09
CA LYS A 36 -4.16 -25.97 -7.36
C LYS A 36 -3.70 -27.28 -6.72
N LEU A 37 -2.68 -27.25 -5.88
CA LEU A 37 -2.20 -28.43 -5.16
C LEU A 37 -3.26 -28.85 -4.15
N GLY A 38 -3.83 -30.03 -4.35
CA GLY A 38 -4.63 -30.75 -3.37
C GLY A 38 -3.77 -31.73 -2.58
N LYS A 39 -4.31 -32.27 -1.48
CA LYS A 39 -3.60 -33.29 -0.66
C LYS A 39 -3.14 -34.50 -1.48
N ASN A 40 -3.86 -34.82 -2.56
CA ASN A 40 -3.57 -35.95 -3.43
C ASN A 40 -2.33 -35.73 -4.31
N ASP A 41 -1.90 -34.47 -4.51
CA ASP A 41 -0.75 -34.13 -5.35
C ASP A 41 0.59 -34.31 -4.62
N PHE A 42 0.56 -34.45 -3.29
CA PHE A 42 1.77 -34.70 -2.48
C PHE A 42 2.28 -36.15 -2.59
N GLY A 43 1.52 -37.04 -3.23
CA GLY A 43 1.86 -38.45 -3.31
C GLY A 43 1.70 -39.17 -1.97
N ARG A 44 1.61 -40.51 -2.03
CA ARG A 44 1.26 -41.35 -0.87
C ARG A 44 2.31 -41.28 0.26
N GLU A 45 3.57 -41.04 -0.11
CA GLU A 45 4.72 -40.97 0.81
C GLU A 45 4.88 -39.62 1.52
N HIS A 46 4.25 -38.55 1.03
CA HIS A 46 4.35 -37.21 1.62
C HIS A 46 3.00 -36.66 2.11
N THR A 47 2.07 -37.55 2.44
CA THR A 47 0.77 -37.19 3.05
C THR A 47 0.92 -36.32 4.30
N GLY A 48 2.00 -36.50 5.08
CA GLY A 48 2.32 -35.65 6.24
C GLY A 48 2.87 -34.26 5.90
N ALA A 49 3.27 -33.99 4.66
CA ALA A 49 3.79 -32.69 4.22
C ALA A 49 2.69 -31.74 3.72
N ALA A 50 1.53 -32.29 3.34
CA ALA A 50 0.41 -31.54 2.81
C ALA A 50 -0.15 -30.54 3.84
N ASP A 51 -0.41 -30.99 5.07
CA ASP A 51 -0.99 -30.12 6.12
C ASP A 51 -0.04 -28.97 6.52
N PRO A 52 1.26 -29.19 6.80
CA PRO A 52 2.23 -28.12 7.02
C PRO A 52 2.34 -27.14 5.84
N TYR A 53 2.27 -27.63 4.60
CA TYR A 53 2.28 -26.80 3.41
C TYR A 53 1.08 -25.85 3.38
N PHE A 54 -0.15 -26.37 3.54
CA PHE A 54 -1.35 -25.54 3.53
C PHE A 54 -1.42 -24.58 4.73
N GLU A 55 -0.91 -24.97 5.90
CA GLU A 55 -0.75 -24.05 7.02
C GLU A 55 0.24 -22.92 6.72
N GLY A 56 1.37 -23.24 6.07
CA GLY A 56 2.34 -22.26 5.59
C GLY A 56 1.71 -21.26 4.62
N LEU A 57 0.95 -21.75 3.62
CA LEU A 57 0.24 -20.89 2.67
C LEU A 57 -0.75 -19.96 3.36
N LYS A 58 -1.50 -20.44 4.36
CA LYS A 58 -2.42 -19.61 5.15
C LYS A 58 -1.68 -18.50 5.91
N LYS A 59 -0.53 -18.81 6.51
CA LYS A 59 0.31 -17.83 7.23
C LYS A 59 0.86 -16.77 6.28
N ILE A 60 1.38 -17.18 5.12
CA ILE A 60 1.89 -16.27 4.09
C ILE A 60 0.76 -15.38 3.55
N SER A 61 -0.41 -15.94 3.25
CA SER A 61 -1.57 -15.19 2.76
C SER A 61 -2.00 -14.09 3.73
N LYS A 62 -2.03 -14.38 5.04
CA LYS A 62 -2.32 -13.39 6.08
C LYS A 62 -1.26 -12.31 6.19
N ALA A 63 0.02 -12.68 6.05
CA ALA A 63 1.11 -11.72 6.08
C ALA A 63 1.06 -10.76 4.88
N LEU A 64 0.75 -11.28 3.69
CA LEU A 64 0.56 -10.48 2.47
C LEU A 64 -0.63 -9.52 2.61
N GLU A 65 -1.76 -10.00 3.12
CA GLU A 65 -2.93 -9.16 3.42
C GLU A 65 -2.60 -8.03 4.39
N LYS A 66 -1.93 -8.34 5.51
CA LYS A 66 -1.50 -7.35 6.49
C LYS A 66 -0.54 -6.31 5.88
N ASN A 67 0.36 -6.76 5.00
CA ASN A 67 1.30 -5.88 4.32
C ASN A 67 0.57 -4.94 3.34
N ALA A 68 -0.37 -5.47 2.56
CA ALA A 68 -1.19 -4.69 1.65
C ALA A 68 -2.01 -3.61 2.39
N GLU A 69 -2.64 -3.96 3.51
CA GLU A 69 -3.37 -3.02 4.38
C GLU A 69 -2.48 -1.90 4.92
N VAL A 70 -1.30 -2.24 5.46
CA VAL A 70 -0.36 -1.24 6.02
C VAL A 70 0.19 -0.34 4.93
N THR A 71 0.53 -0.91 3.78
CA THR A 71 1.02 -0.20 2.60
C THR A 71 -0.03 0.79 2.06
N GLU A 72 -1.31 0.37 1.97
CA GLU A 72 -2.41 1.25 1.57
C GLU A 72 -2.67 2.34 2.60
N GLY A 73 -2.66 2.02 3.90
CA GLY A 73 -2.81 3.00 4.97
C GLY A 73 -1.70 4.05 4.97
N PHE A 74 -0.45 3.64 4.73
CA PHE A 74 0.67 4.57 4.58
C PHE A 74 0.51 5.47 3.35
N SER A 75 0.09 4.92 2.21
CA SER A 75 -0.25 5.72 1.02
C SER A 75 -1.38 6.72 1.29
N GLY A 76 -2.41 6.34 2.05
CA GLY A 76 -3.48 7.23 2.46
C GLY A 76 -2.95 8.41 3.28
N ASN A 77 -2.13 8.12 4.30
CA ASN A 77 -1.52 9.13 5.15
C ASN A 77 -0.63 10.11 4.34
N LEU A 78 0.11 9.63 3.34
CA LEU A 78 0.92 10.47 2.47
C LEU A 78 0.05 11.41 1.61
N ASN A 79 -1.07 10.92 1.08
CA ASN A 79 -2.01 11.75 0.33
C ASN A 79 -2.72 12.78 1.22
N ASP A 80 -3.08 12.41 2.45
CA ASP A 80 -3.69 13.34 3.40
C ASP A 80 -2.69 14.41 3.84
N ALA A 81 -1.42 14.06 4.05
CA ALA A 81 -0.35 15.02 4.30
C ALA A 81 -0.19 15.98 3.10
N ALA A 82 -0.17 15.45 1.87
CA ALA A 82 -0.09 16.25 0.66
C ALA A 82 -1.24 17.28 0.56
N ARG A 83 -2.48 16.85 0.82
CA ARG A 83 -3.66 17.73 0.84
C ARG A 83 -3.62 18.75 1.97
N GLY A 84 -3.14 18.37 3.16
CA GLY A 84 -2.93 19.29 4.27
C GLY A 84 -1.97 20.42 3.90
N TYR A 85 -0.87 20.08 3.22
CA TYR A 85 0.06 21.08 2.71
C TYR A 85 -0.57 22.03 1.67
N GLU A 86 -1.41 21.53 0.76
CA GLU A 86 -2.13 22.39 -0.20
C GLU A 86 -3.09 23.36 0.51
N TRP A 87 -3.78 22.91 1.56
CA TRP A 87 -4.72 23.74 2.29
C TRP A 87 -4.03 24.84 3.09
N ASP A 88 -2.93 24.51 3.78
CA ASP A 88 -2.14 25.50 4.52
C ASP A 88 -1.55 26.57 3.59
N ASP A 89 -1.15 26.18 2.38
CA ASP A 89 -0.63 27.13 1.38
C ASP A 89 -1.72 28.05 0.85
N SER A 90 -2.91 27.52 0.54
CA SER A 90 -4.06 28.34 0.12
C SER A 90 -4.45 29.36 1.20
N ASN A 91 -4.51 28.94 2.46
CA ASN A 91 -4.85 29.81 3.58
C ASN A 91 -3.78 30.89 3.82
N ASN A 92 -2.49 30.54 3.70
CA ASN A 92 -1.41 31.50 3.83
C ASN A 92 -1.37 32.48 2.65
N ALA A 93 -1.60 32.01 1.42
CA ALA A 93 -1.67 32.87 0.24
C ALA A 93 -2.82 33.89 0.35
N GLU A 94 -4.00 33.48 0.80
CA GLU A 94 -5.12 34.39 1.07
C GLU A 94 -4.79 35.41 2.18
N ARG A 95 -4.15 34.97 3.27
CA ARG A 95 -3.72 35.86 4.36
C ARG A 95 -2.69 36.89 3.90
N VAL A 96 -1.69 36.49 3.13
CA VAL A 96 -0.66 37.39 2.59
C VAL A 96 -1.27 38.36 1.58
N LYS A 97 -2.17 37.90 0.70
CA LYS A 97 -2.89 38.76 -0.24
C LYS A 97 -3.73 39.82 0.48
N ASN A 98 -4.37 39.45 1.59
CA ASN A 98 -5.13 40.39 2.42
C ASN A 98 -4.24 41.32 3.27
N ALA A 99 -3.04 40.89 3.65
CA ALA A 99 -2.08 41.69 4.43
C ALA A 99 -1.22 42.64 3.59
N GLY A 100 -0.91 42.29 2.34
CA GLY A 100 -0.08 43.10 1.42
C GLY A 100 -0.87 44.11 0.57
N GLY A 101 -2.19 44.18 0.72
CA GLY A 101 -3.07 45.12 0.00
C GLY A 101 -3.22 46.48 0.68
N ARG A 102 -2.13 47.06 1.20
CA ARG A 102 -2.07 48.45 1.66
C ARG A 102 -0.96 49.21 0.97
#